data_AF-A0A182SY82-F1
#
_entry.id   AF-A0A182SY82-F1
#
_cell.length_a   1.000
_cell.length_b   1.000
_cell.length_c   1.000
_cell.angle_alpha   90.00
_cell.angle_beta   90.00
_cell.angle_gamma   90.00
#
_symmetry.space_group_name_H-M   'P 1'
#
loop_
_entity.id
_entity.type
_entity.pdbx_description
1 polymer ?
#
loop_
_entity_poly.entity_id
_entity_poly.type
_entity_poly.pdbx_seq_one_letter_code
_entity_poly.pdbx_strand_id
1 'polypeptide(L)'
;MEDNDEITWKQTQDPLGCSTNGSVFQEHSRDPARTPFQWDDSNEWAGFSPTSAEAKQDPWLPVNANYALLNLAGEKSSNRSMYHLYRELIRWHRQSVTLRYGSYQSFVLPYNVFAVLRSLLGEQEYATVLNVNAHAVTFNLSRVHRYATRARVAFTSLEGTYVVDECMKDVTNIALGAHETVILELSSGTAWVSVLNVLMLATLGGLAVINWV
;
A
#
# COMPACT_ATOMS: atom_id res chain seq x y z
N MET A 1 4.86 13.28 1.77
CA MET A 1 4.94 14.56 2.48
C MET A 1 5.18 14.25 3.95
N GLU A 2 6.12 14.96 4.54
CA GLU A 2 6.54 14.80 5.93
C GLU A 2 6.12 16.07 6.69
N ASP A 3 5.84 15.91 7.98
CA ASP A 3 5.51 17.04 8.85
C ASP A 3 6.72 17.99 8.94
N ASN A 4 6.45 19.30 8.96
CA ASN A 4 7.47 20.33 9.07
C ASN A 4 7.69 20.73 10.53
N ASP A 5 8.53 19.97 11.24
CA ASP A 5 8.84 20.26 12.64
C ASP A 5 9.71 21.51 12.83
N GLU A 6 10.23 22.11 11.74
CA GLU A 6 11.07 23.31 11.79
C GLU A 6 10.27 24.62 11.93
N ILE A 7 8.93 24.56 11.92
CA ILE A 7 8.08 25.74 12.13
C ILE A 7 8.37 26.34 13.51
N THR A 8 8.78 27.62 13.52
CA THR A 8 9.05 28.33 14.77
C THR A 8 7.76 28.76 15.47
N TRP A 9 7.85 29.04 16.78
CA TRP A 9 6.72 29.58 17.54
C TRP A 9 6.16 30.87 16.94
N LYS A 10 7.01 31.72 16.35
CA LYS A 10 6.58 32.97 15.70
C LYS A 10 5.82 32.75 14.39
N GLN A 11 6.08 31.63 13.72
CA GLN A 11 5.40 31.25 12.47
C GLN A 11 4.13 30.45 12.73
N THR A 12 3.95 29.94 13.95
CA THR A 12 2.75 29.18 14.35
C THR A 12 1.50 30.02 14.16
N GLN A 13 0.50 29.41 13.52
CA GLN A 13 -0.83 29.95 13.27
C GLN A 13 -1.92 29.19 14.02
N ASP A 14 -1.66 27.95 14.46
CA ASP A 14 -2.62 27.16 15.22
C ASP A 14 -2.97 27.84 16.55
N PRO A 15 -4.24 28.18 16.82
CA PRO A 15 -4.64 28.80 18.08
C PRO A 15 -4.16 28.04 19.33
N LEU A 16 -4.12 26.70 19.27
CA LEU A 16 -3.63 25.89 20.39
C LEU A 16 -2.13 26.13 20.63
N GLY A 17 -1.31 26.06 19.58
CA GLY A 17 0.12 26.37 19.67
C GLY A 17 0.38 27.82 20.09
N CYS A 18 -0.34 28.78 19.51
CA CYS A 18 -0.22 30.22 19.84
C CYS A 18 -0.54 30.53 21.31
N SER A 19 -1.50 29.82 21.91
CA SER A 19 -1.91 30.04 23.31
C SER A 19 -0.92 29.54 24.36
N THR A 20 0.20 28.94 23.93
CA THR A 20 1.21 28.35 24.80
C THR A 20 2.43 29.27 24.95
N ASN A 21 3.65 28.78 24.67
CA ASN A 21 4.88 29.55 24.66
C ASN A 21 5.92 28.91 23.71
N GLY A 22 7.02 29.62 23.45
CA GLY A 22 8.05 29.16 22.52
C GLY A 22 8.79 27.88 22.88
N SER A 23 8.61 27.32 24.08
CA SER A 23 9.24 26.06 24.51
C SER A 23 8.36 24.82 24.32
N VAL A 24 7.03 24.96 24.33
CA VAL A 24 6.09 23.81 24.31
C VAL A 24 5.08 23.84 23.17
N PHE A 25 5.09 24.89 22.34
CA PHE A 25 4.10 25.05 21.27
C PHE A 25 4.04 23.87 20.29
N GLN A 26 5.15 23.19 20.03
CA GLN A 26 5.20 22.05 19.10
C GLN A 26 4.37 20.86 19.59
N GLU A 27 4.27 20.65 20.90
CA GLU A 27 3.45 19.57 21.48
C GLU A 27 1.94 19.80 21.31
N HIS A 28 1.55 21.05 21.03
CA HIS A 28 0.16 21.46 20.93
C HIS A 28 -0.25 21.93 19.53
N SER A 29 0.71 22.39 18.73
CA SER A 29 0.47 22.92 17.39
C SER A 29 0.32 21.79 16.38
N ARG A 30 -0.69 21.91 15.52
CA ARG A 30 -0.92 21.03 14.38
C ARG A 30 -0.29 21.56 13.09
N ASP A 31 0.37 22.73 13.15
CA ASP A 31 0.92 23.39 11.96
C ASP A 31 1.98 22.59 11.20
N PRO A 32 2.84 21.76 11.84
CA PRO A 32 3.77 20.92 11.10
C PRO A 32 3.10 20.05 10.02
N ALA A 33 1.89 19.55 10.27
CA ALA A 33 1.11 18.74 9.33
C ALA A 33 0.22 19.57 8.37
N ARG A 34 0.25 20.91 8.45
CA ARG A 34 -0.61 21.84 7.69
C ARG A 34 0.16 22.73 6.72
N THR A 35 1.45 22.49 6.57
CA THR A 35 2.26 23.27 5.63
C THR A 35 1.72 23.15 4.21
N PRO A 36 1.98 24.15 3.35
CA PRO A 36 1.63 24.09 1.94
C PRO A 36 2.05 22.77 1.28
N PHE A 37 1.17 22.25 0.44
CA PHE A 37 1.43 21.00 -0.28
C PHE A 37 2.55 21.17 -1.30
N GLN A 38 3.40 20.15 -1.41
CA GLN A 38 4.59 20.15 -2.27
C GLN A 38 4.25 19.59 -3.66
N TRP A 39 3.79 20.46 -4.56
CA TRP A 39 3.41 20.07 -5.93
C TRP A 39 4.62 19.73 -6.79
N ASP A 40 5.64 20.59 -6.77
CA ASP A 40 6.86 20.48 -7.57
C ASP A 40 8.02 21.27 -6.94
N ASP A 41 9.15 21.34 -7.63
CA ASP A 41 10.36 22.09 -7.24
C ASP A 41 10.55 23.38 -8.05
N SER A 42 9.50 23.87 -8.73
CA SER A 42 9.61 24.99 -9.68
C SER A 42 9.91 26.35 -9.02
N ASN A 43 9.60 26.50 -7.74
CA ASN A 43 9.81 27.73 -6.98
C ASN A 43 9.96 27.48 -5.46
N GLU A 44 10.23 28.55 -4.71
CA GLU A 44 10.40 28.54 -3.24
C GLU A 44 9.15 28.10 -2.45
N TRP A 45 7.98 28.05 -3.09
CA TRP A 45 6.70 27.63 -2.51
C TRP A 45 6.25 26.23 -2.95
N ALA A 46 7.16 25.44 -3.52
CA ALA A 46 6.88 24.08 -4.02
C ALA A 46 5.70 24.00 -5.01
N GLY A 47 5.51 25.03 -5.83
CA GLY A 47 4.39 25.12 -6.77
C GLY A 47 3.02 25.37 -6.11
N PHE A 48 2.96 25.59 -4.78
CA PHE A 48 1.71 25.87 -4.07
C PHE A 48 1.15 27.27 -4.35
N SER A 49 2.03 28.26 -4.45
CA SER A 49 1.68 29.65 -4.67
C SER A 49 2.51 30.24 -5.82
N PRO A 50 1.95 31.13 -6.66
CA PRO A 50 2.72 31.84 -7.66
C PRO A 50 3.76 32.78 -7.03
N THR A 51 4.88 32.94 -7.73
CA THR A 51 5.99 33.82 -7.33
C THR A 51 6.22 34.99 -8.28
N SER A 52 5.39 35.16 -9.32
CA SER A 52 5.55 36.24 -10.30
C SER A 52 5.33 37.61 -9.66
N ALA A 53 5.95 38.65 -10.22
CA ALA A 53 5.86 40.00 -9.68
C ALA A 53 4.42 40.52 -9.58
N GLU A 54 3.52 40.11 -10.49
CA GLU A 54 2.11 40.54 -10.46
C GLU A 54 1.22 39.72 -9.51
N ALA A 55 1.67 38.56 -9.03
CA ALA A 55 0.83 37.61 -8.30
C ALA A 55 1.49 36.99 -7.06
N LYS A 56 2.67 37.47 -6.62
CA LYS A 56 3.38 36.91 -5.47
C LYS A 56 2.52 36.97 -4.21
N GLN A 57 2.26 35.79 -3.66
CA GLN A 57 1.56 35.63 -2.40
C GLN A 57 2.32 34.62 -1.54
N ASP A 58 2.83 35.06 -0.41
CA ASP A 58 3.51 34.17 0.53
C ASP A 58 2.48 33.20 1.15
N PRO A 59 2.78 31.90 1.23
CA PRO A 59 1.90 30.95 1.89
C PRO A 59 1.71 31.27 3.37
N TRP A 60 0.55 30.89 3.92
CA TRP A 60 0.17 31.12 5.32
C TRP A 60 1.07 30.42 6.37
N LEU A 61 1.83 29.41 5.95
CA LEU A 61 2.76 28.63 6.75
C LEU A 61 4.01 28.32 5.90
N PRO A 62 5.19 28.15 6.50
CA PRO A 62 6.40 27.79 5.78
C PRO A 62 6.26 26.45 5.05
N VAL A 63 6.75 26.38 3.82
CA VAL A 63 6.88 25.11 3.08
C VAL A 63 8.01 24.30 3.72
N ASN A 64 7.83 22.98 3.83
CA ASN A 64 8.88 22.09 4.33
C ASN A 64 10.08 22.11 3.36
N ALA A 65 11.28 22.32 3.90
CA ALA A 65 12.52 22.48 3.13
C ALA A 65 12.87 21.26 2.28
N ASN A 66 12.35 20.07 2.59
CA ASN A 66 12.55 18.86 1.80
C ASN A 66 11.81 18.87 0.44
N TYR A 67 11.01 19.88 0.10
CA TYR A 67 10.17 19.90 -1.10
C TYR A 67 10.95 19.69 -2.41
N ALA A 68 12.20 20.13 -2.48
CA ALA A 68 13.05 19.93 -3.65
C ALA A 68 13.36 18.44 -3.90
N LEU A 69 13.39 17.63 -2.83
CA LEU A 69 13.63 16.18 -2.89
C LEU A 69 12.32 15.38 -2.88
N LEU A 70 11.32 15.85 -2.12
CA LEU A 70 10.03 15.19 -1.92
C LEU A 70 8.90 16.09 -2.40
N ASN A 71 8.40 15.85 -3.61
CA ASN A 71 7.24 16.55 -4.17
C ASN A 71 6.47 15.65 -5.15
N LEU A 72 5.24 16.02 -5.47
CA LEU A 72 4.36 15.21 -6.31
C LEU A 72 4.89 15.01 -7.74
N ALA A 73 5.49 16.04 -8.36
CA ALA A 73 6.05 15.93 -9.70
C ALA A 73 7.20 14.90 -9.75
N GLY A 74 8.11 14.95 -8.78
CA GLY A 74 9.18 13.99 -8.59
C GLY A 74 8.63 12.58 -8.37
N GLU A 75 7.67 12.41 -7.44
CA GLU A 75 7.05 11.12 -7.16
C GLU A 75 6.30 10.52 -8.35
N LYS A 76 5.66 11.35 -9.20
CA LYS A 76 5.02 10.89 -10.45
C LYS A 76 6.03 10.39 -11.47
N SER A 77 7.19 11.03 -11.55
CA SER A 77 8.24 10.70 -12.52
C SER A 77 9.07 9.47 -12.13
N SER A 78 9.17 9.16 -10.83
CA SER A 78 9.87 7.98 -10.33
C SER A 78 9.16 6.68 -10.74
N ASN A 79 9.93 5.62 -11.02
CA ASN A 79 9.39 4.29 -11.28
C ASN A 79 8.79 3.62 -10.03
N ARG A 80 9.27 4.00 -8.83
CA ARG A 80 8.81 3.46 -7.53
C ARG A 80 8.71 4.61 -6.53
N SER A 81 7.49 4.94 -6.10
CA SER A 81 7.19 6.07 -5.21
C SER A 81 5.93 5.83 -4.39
N MET A 82 5.75 6.62 -3.33
CA MET A 82 4.54 6.56 -2.49
C MET A 82 3.28 6.92 -3.29
N TYR A 83 3.39 7.84 -4.25
CA TYR A 83 2.32 8.21 -5.18
C TYR A 83 1.81 6.99 -5.97
N HIS A 84 2.72 6.24 -6.61
CA HIS A 84 2.33 5.08 -7.41
C HIS A 84 1.78 3.97 -6.52
N LEU A 85 2.42 3.73 -5.38
CA LEU A 85 1.96 2.78 -4.36
C LEU A 85 0.51 3.09 -3.93
N TYR A 86 0.24 4.34 -3.54
CA TYR A 86 -1.08 4.76 -3.08
C TYR A 86 -2.14 4.61 -4.16
N ARG A 87 -1.82 4.98 -5.40
CA ARG A 87 -2.72 4.80 -6.55
C ARG A 87 -3.02 3.34 -6.84
N GLU A 88 -2.01 2.49 -6.76
CA GLU A 88 -2.17 1.05 -6.97
C GLU A 88 -3.08 0.43 -5.90
N LEU A 89 -2.86 0.74 -4.62
CA LEU A 89 -3.71 0.27 -3.53
C LEU A 89 -5.17 0.75 -3.67
N ILE A 90 -5.40 2.02 -4.03
CA ILE A 90 -6.77 2.51 -4.28
C ILE A 90 -7.42 1.77 -5.45
N ARG A 91 -6.69 1.59 -6.55
CA ARG A 91 -7.20 0.88 -7.73
C ARG A 91 -7.59 -0.55 -7.36
N TRP A 92 -6.71 -1.25 -6.66
CA TRP A 92 -6.93 -2.63 -6.24
C TRP A 92 -8.08 -2.74 -5.23
N HIS A 93 -8.14 -1.85 -4.23
CA HIS A 93 -9.27 -1.77 -3.32
C HIS A 93 -10.59 -1.58 -4.07
N ARG A 94 -10.64 -0.76 -5.12
CA ARG A 94 -11.88 -0.58 -5.92
C ARG A 94 -12.29 -1.83 -6.71
N GLN A 95 -11.33 -2.63 -7.14
CA GLN A 95 -11.53 -3.81 -7.98
C GLN A 95 -11.83 -5.09 -7.18
N SER A 96 -11.34 -5.19 -5.95
CA SER A 96 -11.56 -6.36 -5.09
C SER A 96 -12.84 -6.23 -4.26
N VAL A 97 -13.78 -7.15 -4.47
CA VAL A 97 -15.02 -7.22 -3.67
C VAL A 97 -14.70 -7.52 -2.20
N THR A 98 -13.75 -8.42 -1.94
CA THR A 98 -13.30 -8.75 -0.58
C THR A 98 -12.69 -7.55 0.14
N LEU A 99 -11.84 -6.76 -0.52
CA LEU A 99 -11.26 -5.57 0.13
C LEU A 99 -12.31 -4.49 0.44
N ARG A 100 -13.39 -4.41 -0.34
CA ARG A 100 -14.48 -3.43 -0.11
C ARG A 100 -15.49 -3.87 0.92
N TYR A 101 -15.92 -5.13 0.83
CA TYR A 101 -17.11 -5.63 1.52
C TYR A 101 -16.85 -6.86 2.39
N GLY A 102 -15.68 -7.47 2.25
CA GLY A 102 -15.29 -8.62 3.05
C GLY A 102 -15.15 -8.26 4.53
N SER A 103 -15.41 -9.26 5.37
CA SER A 103 -15.18 -9.22 6.80
C SER A 103 -13.74 -8.83 7.14
N TYR A 104 -13.56 -8.26 8.32
CA TYR A 104 -12.27 -7.81 8.83
C TYR A 104 -11.95 -8.57 10.11
N GLN A 105 -10.72 -9.09 10.20
CA GLN A 105 -10.16 -9.64 11.43
C GLN A 105 -8.73 -9.14 11.58
N SER A 106 -8.30 -8.81 12.80
CA SER A 106 -6.94 -8.40 13.08
C SER A 106 -6.26 -9.31 14.08
N PHE A 107 -4.94 -9.39 13.97
CA PHE A 107 -4.11 -10.28 14.74
C PHE A 107 -2.87 -9.52 15.19
N VAL A 108 -2.55 -9.66 16.48
CA VAL A 108 -1.23 -9.31 17.01
C VAL A 108 -0.45 -10.60 17.12
N LEU A 109 0.54 -10.76 16.25
CA LEU A 109 1.43 -11.91 16.24
C LEU A 109 2.66 -11.62 17.13
N PRO A 110 3.43 -12.67 17.51
CA PRO A 110 4.69 -12.48 18.22
C PRO A 110 5.64 -11.53 17.48
N TYR A 111 6.57 -10.94 18.23
CA TYR A 111 7.62 -10.04 17.71
C TYR A 111 7.05 -8.78 17.03
N ASN A 112 5.98 -8.18 17.56
CA ASN A 112 5.36 -6.97 17.03
C ASN A 112 5.05 -7.05 15.52
N VAL A 113 4.45 -8.16 15.10
CA VAL A 113 3.90 -8.29 13.76
C VAL A 113 2.39 -8.08 13.85
N PHE A 114 1.87 -7.14 13.07
CA PHE A 114 0.43 -6.90 12.99
C PHE A 114 -0.09 -7.47 11.68
N ALA A 115 -1.22 -8.17 11.74
CA ALA A 115 -1.85 -8.71 10.55
C ALA A 115 -3.34 -8.37 10.50
N VAL A 116 -3.85 -8.20 9.29
CA VAL A 116 -5.26 -8.02 8.97
C VAL A 116 -5.66 -9.04 7.93
N LEU A 117 -6.70 -9.80 8.22
CA LEU A 117 -7.36 -10.71 7.28
C LEU A 117 -8.62 -10.03 6.74
N ARG A 118 -8.77 -10.05 5.42
CA ARG A 118 -9.99 -9.67 4.71
C ARG A 118 -10.54 -10.89 3.99
N SER A 119 -11.78 -11.25 4.31
CA SER A 119 -12.42 -12.48 3.85
C SER A 119 -13.85 -12.26 3.41
N LEU A 120 -14.23 -12.85 2.27
CA LEU A 120 -15.59 -12.86 1.75
C LEU A 120 -15.86 -14.22 1.10
N LEU A 121 -16.99 -14.84 1.44
CA LEU A 121 -17.28 -16.20 0.99
C LEU A 121 -17.35 -16.27 -0.54
N GLY A 122 -16.60 -17.22 -1.11
CA GLY A 122 -16.54 -17.45 -2.56
C GLY A 122 -15.62 -16.50 -3.32
N GLU A 123 -14.98 -15.55 -2.63
CA GLU A 123 -14.07 -14.57 -3.21
C GLU A 123 -12.63 -14.77 -2.70
N GLN A 124 -11.67 -14.15 -3.38
CA GLN A 124 -10.27 -14.20 -2.98
C GLN A 124 -10.06 -13.53 -1.61
N GLU A 125 -9.35 -14.21 -0.69
CA GLU A 125 -9.01 -13.71 0.63
C GLU A 125 -7.62 -13.06 0.64
N TYR A 126 -7.43 -12.06 1.50
CA TYR A 126 -6.20 -11.29 1.60
C TYR A 126 -5.72 -11.18 3.05
N ALA A 127 -4.44 -11.47 3.28
CA ALA A 127 -3.77 -11.16 4.55
C ALA A 127 -2.75 -10.04 4.32
N THR A 128 -2.99 -8.88 4.92
CA THR A 128 -1.99 -7.81 5.07
C THR A 128 -1.18 -8.11 6.31
N VAL A 129 0.15 -8.20 6.19
CA VAL A 129 1.06 -8.46 7.32
C VAL A 129 2.12 -7.37 7.36
N LEU A 130 2.27 -6.75 8.53
CA LEU A 130 3.14 -5.61 8.77
C LEU A 130 4.15 -5.98 9.85
N ASN A 131 5.43 -5.84 9.55
CA ASN A 131 6.47 -5.80 10.56
C ASN A 131 6.60 -4.36 11.07
N VAL A 132 6.25 -4.08 12.34
CA VAL A 132 6.41 -2.71 12.88
C VAL A 132 7.80 -2.45 13.47
N ASN A 133 8.69 -3.45 13.46
CA ASN A 133 10.04 -3.32 14.00
C ASN A 133 11.03 -2.76 12.97
N ALA A 134 12.09 -2.15 13.48
CA ALA A 134 13.26 -1.72 12.72
C ALA A 134 14.26 -2.87 12.39
N HIS A 135 13.88 -4.13 12.62
CA HIS A 135 14.69 -5.31 12.31
C HIS A 135 13.83 -6.40 11.66
N ALA A 136 14.47 -7.34 10.97
CA ALA A 136 13.77 -8.43 10.30
C ALA A 136 13.15 -9.41 11.31
N VAL A 137 11.97 -9.92 10.97
CA VAL A 137 11.21 -10.88 11.80
C VAL A 137 10.67 -12.00 10.93
N THR A 138 10.41 -13.14 11.56
CA THR A 138 9.75 -14.27 10.92
C THR A 138 8.39 -14.49 11.55
N PHE A 139 7.37 -14.73 10.74
CA PHE A 139 6.03 -15.04 11.22
C PHE A 139 5.45 -16.30 10.56
N ASN A 140 4.43 -16.86 11.22
CA ASN A 140 3.68 -18.02 10.76
C ASN A 140 2.26 -17.59 10.36
N LEU A 141 1.95 -17.66 9.07
CA LEU A 141 0.67 -17.23 8.50
C LEU A 141 -0.50 -18.09 8.97
N SER A 142 -0.27 -19.34 9.38
CA SER A 142 -1.33 -20.20 9.93
C SER A 142 -1.95 -19.65 11.22
N ARG A 143 -1.28 -18.69 11.88
CA ARG A 143 -1.84 -17.93 13.01
C ARG A 143 -2.87 -16.88 12.59
N VAL A 144 -2.82 -16.44 11.33
CA VAL A 144 -3.77 -15.48 10.72
C VAL A 144 -4.88 -16.24 9.98
N HIS A 145 -4.51 -17.30 9.24
CA HIS A 145 -5.46 -18.10 8.48
C HIS A 145 -5.14 -19.60 8.60
N ARG A 146 -5.93 -20.31 9.41
CA ARG A 146 -5.66 -21.70 9.83
C ARG A 146 -5.51 -22.70 8.67
N TYR A 147 -6.24 -22.49 7.58
CA TYR A 147 -6.30 -23.43 6.45
C TYR A 147 -5.51 -22.97 5.23
N ALA A 148 -4.79 -21.85 5.30
CA ALA A 148 -3.96 -21.41 4.20
C ALA A 148 -2.78 -22.37 4.05
N THR A 149 -2.59 -22.89 2.85
CA THR A 149 -1.46 -23.78 2.52
C THR A 149 -0.50 -23.16 1.52
N ARG A 150 -0.97 -22.18 0.76
CA ARG A 150 -0.15 -21.37 -0.15
C ARG A 150 -0.58 -19.92 -0.06
N ALA A 151 0.37 -19.03 -0.28
CA ALA A 151 0.13 -17.61 -0.42
C ALA A 151 0.80 -17.10 -1.70
N ARG A 152 0.19 -16.12 -2.36
CA ARG A 152 0.80 -15.38 -3.46
C ARG A 152 0.99 -13.93 -3.03
N VAL A 153 2.15 -13.35 -3.31
CA VAL A 153 2.41 -11.93 -3.04
C VAL A 153 1.56 -11.09 -3.99
N ALA A 154 0.55 -10.41 -3.44
CA ALA A 154 -0.26 -9.47 -4.22
C ALA A 154 0.34 -8.06 -4.19
N PHE A 155 1.04 -7.71 -3.11
CA PHE A 155 1.63 -6.40 -2.92
C PHE A 155 2.79 -6.45 -1.92
N THR A 156 3.76 -5.54 -2.09
CA THR A 156 4.89 -5.33 -1.18
C THR A 156 5.18 -3.83 -1.01
N SER A 157 5.71 -3.42 0.14
CA SER A 157 6.10 -2.03 0.41
C SER A 157 7.26 -1.55 -0.49
N LEU A 158 7.59 -0.25 -0.46
CA LEU A 158 8.64 0.32 -1.31
C LEU A 158 10.03 -0.25 -1.02
N GLU A 159 10.28 -0.67 0.21
CA GLU A 159 11.53 -1.29 0.67
C GLU A 159 11.44 -2.81 0.72
N GLY A 160 10.29 -3.37 0.31
CA GLY A 160 10.03 -4.80 0.42
C GLY A 160 10.93 -5.64 -0.50
N THR A 161 11.24 -6.84 -0.01
CA THR A 161 12.16 -7.80 -0.60
C THR A 161 11.47 -8.81 -1.51
N TYR A 162 10.16 -8.96 -1.37
CA TYR A 162 9.34 -9.87 -2.16
C TYR A 162 9.03 -9.34 -3.56
N VAL A 163 8.85 -10.27 -4.51
CA VAL A 163 8.39 -9.96 -5.86
C VAL A 163 6.88 -10.19 -5.96
N VAL A 164 6.15 -9.26 -6.57
CA VAL A 164 4.71 -9.42 -6.83
C VAL A 164 4.50 -10.67 -7.71
N ASP A 165 3.43 -11.41 -7.43
CA ASP A 165 3.08 -12.71 -8.02
C ASP A 165 3.93 -13.92 -7.59
N GLU A 166 4.94 -13.71 -6.75
CA GLU A 166 5.70 -14.81 -6.17
C GLU A 166 4.81 -15.70 -5.29
N CYS A 167 4.91 -17.02 -5.48
CA CYS A 167 4.15 -18.01 -4.73
C CYS A 167 4.97 -18.56 -3.56
N MET A 168 4.51 -18.33 -2.34
CA MET A 168 5.05 -18.89 -1.11
C MET A 168 4.50 -20.30 -0.89
N LYS A 169 5.41 -21.28 -0.88
CA LYS A 169 5.07 -22.69 -0.62
C LYS A 169 5.07 -23.03 0.88
N ASP A 170 5.94 -22.39 1.65
CA ASP A 170 5.95 -22.49 3.11
C ASP A 170 5.35 -21.23 3.71
N VAL A 171 4.10 -21.33 4.16
CA VAL A 171 3.38 -20.22 4.80
C VAL A 171 3.63 -20.16 6.31
N THR A 172 4.43 -21.08 6.87
CA THR A 172 4.68 -21.16 8.31
C THR A 172 5.95 -20.42 8.74
N ASN A 173 6.80 -20.05 7.80
CA ASN A 173 8.10 -19.42 8.02
C ASN A 173 8.35 -18.31 6.98
N ILE A 174 7.60 -17.22 7.07
CA ILE A 174 7.71 -16.07 6.17
C ILE A 174 8.54 -14.99 6.87
N ALA A 175 9.59 -14.49 6.20
CA ALA A 175 10.45 -13.44 6.71
C ALA A 175 9.98 -12.05 6.23
N LEU A 176 9.96 -11.06 7.10
CA LEU A 176 9.72 -9.66 6.75
C LEU A 176 10.91 -8.83 7.22
N GLY A 177 11.48 -8.03 6.33
CA GLY A 177 12.48 -7.02 6.63
C GLY A 177 11.95 -5.92 7.55
N ALA A 178 12.84 -5.02 7.98
CA ALA A 178 12.50 -3.89 8.83
C ALA A 178 11.41 -3.02 8.17
N HIS A 179 10.34 -2.72 8.92
CA HIS A 179 9.18 -1.96 8.44
C HIS A 179 8.49 -2.52 7.18
N GLU A 180 8.82 -3.75 6.77
CA GLU A 180 8.29 -4.35 5.56
C GLU A 180 6.81 -4.72 5.76
N THR A 181 6.02 -4.45 4.72
CA THR A 181 4.62 -4.85 4.63
C THR A 181 4.41 -5.67 3.38
N VAL A 182 3.70 -6.78 3.53
CA VAL A 182 3.27 -7.64 2.41
C VAL A 182 1.76 -7.83 2.46
N ILE A 183 1.12 -7.89 1.30
CA ILE A 183 -0.27 -8.36 1.20
C ILE A 183 -0.26 -9.65 0.40
N LEU A 184 -0.82 -10.68 1.02
CA LEU A 184 -0.82 -12.04 0.54
C LEU A 184 -2.23 -12.43 0.11
N GLU A 185 -2.35 -12.94 -1.11
CA GLU A 185 -3.51 -13.71 -1.53
C GLU A 185 -3.42 -15.12 -0.99
N LEU A 186 -4.44 -15.51 -0.24
CA LEU A 186 -4.47 -16.80 0.44
C LEU A 186 -5.16 -17.85 -0.42
N SER A 187 -4.65 -19.08 -0.38
CA SER A 187 -5.39 -20.23 -0.88
C SER A 187 -5.38 -21.35 0.14
N SER A 188 -6.56 -21.91 0.39
CA SER A 188 -6.71 -23.17 1.10
C SER A 188 -6.67 -24.31 0.08
N GLY A 189 -6.22 -25.49 0.51
CA GLY A 189 -5.93 -26.65 -0.34
C GLY A 189 -7.12 -27.27 -1.11
N THR A 190 -8.24 -26.57 -1.25
CA THR A 190 -9.44 -27.02 -1.97
C THR A 190 -10.12 -25.87 -2.72
N ALA A 191 -9.48 -25.30 -3.75
CA ALA A 191 -10.16 -24.39 -4.67
C ALA A 191 -9.44 -24.25 -6.02
N TRP A 192 -9.39 -25.31 -6.82
CA TRP A 192 -9.25 -25.22 -8.28
C TRP A 192 -10.08 -26.35 -8.92
N VAL A 193 -11.37 -26.09 -9.17
CA VAL A 193 -12.03 -26.69 -10.33
C VAL A 193 -12.22 -25.53 -11.30
N SER A 194 -11.24 -25.33 -12.18
CA SER A 194 -11.44 -24.46 -13.33
C SER A 194 -12.57 -25.08 -14.16
N VAL A 195 -13.74 -24.43 -14.19
CA VAL A 195 -14.79 -24.75 -15.16
C VAL A 195 -14.33 -24.22 -16.51
N LEU A 196 -13.47 -24.96 -17.19
CA LEU A 196 -13.11 -24.69 -18.57
C LEU A 196 -12.73 -26.00 -19.28
N ASN A 197 -13.77 -26.73 -19.71
CA ASN A 197 -13.85 -27.46 -20.99
C ASN A 197 -15.10 -28.36 -20.99
N VAL A 198 -16.28 -27.75 -21.17
CA VAL A 198 -17.41 -28.43 -21.82
C VAL A 198 -17.58 -27.77 -23.18
N LEU A 199 -16.78 -28.22 -24.14
CA LEU A 199 -17.13 -28.15 -25.56
C LEU A 199 -17.12 -29.59 -26.05
N MET A 200 -18.33 -30.10 -26.25
CA MET A 200 -18.59 -31.44 -26.74
C MET A 200 -17.79 -31.74 -28.01
N LEU A 201 -17.03 -32.82 -27.98
CA LEU A 201 -16.73 -33.63 -29.16
C LEU A 201 -18.05 -34.18 -29.70
N ALA A 202 -18.64 -33.44 -30.65
CA ALA A 202 -19.78 -33.88 -31.42
C ALA A 202 -19.58 -33.51 -32.89
N THR A 203 -18.62 -34.16 -33.55
CA THR A 203 -18.77 -34.55 -34.95
C THR A 203 -18.22 -35.96 -35.14
N LEU A 204 -19.15 -36.86 -35.41
CA LEU A 204 -18.96 -38.26 -35.77
C LEU A 204 -18.10 -38.35 -37.03
N GLY A 205 -16.81 -38.67 -36.86
CA GLY A 205 -15.96 -39.20 -37.92
C GLY A 205 -16.34 -40.66 -38.17
N GLY A 206 -17.29 -40.86 -39.07
CA GLY A 206 -17.75 -42.17 -39.53
C GLY A 206 -16.62 -43.02 -40.11
N LEU A 207 -16.74 -44.31 -39.82
CA LEU A 207 -15.89 -45.44 -40.20
C LEU A 207 -15.49 -45.48 -41.68
N ALA A 208 -14.27 -45.95 -41.88
CA ALA A 208 -13.70 -46.38 -43.14
C ALA A 208 -14.61 -47.37 -43.90
N VAL A 209 -14.75 -47.15 -45.21
CA VAL A 209 -15.07 -48.19 -46.18
C VAL A 209 -14.04 -48.15 -47.30
N ILE A 210 -13.55 -49.34 -47.58
CA ILE A 210 -12.49 -49.77 -48.48
C ILE A 210 -12.95 -49.63 -49.94
N ASN A 211 -12.09 -49.08 -50.80
CA ASN A 211 -12.23 -49.13 -52.26
C ASN A 211 -11.84 -50.52 -52.79
N TRP A 212 -12.71 -51.12 -53.60
CA TRP A 212 -12.35 -52.04 -54.68
C TRP A 212 -13.21 -51.73 -55.91
N VAL A 213 -12.49 -51.45 -57.01
CA VAL A 213 -12.89 -51.32 -58.44
C VAL A 213 -13.76 -50.14 -58.82
#